data_AF-A0A925VYQ7-F1
#
_entry.id   AF-A0A925VYQ7-F1
#
_cell.length_a   1.000
_cell.length_b   1.000
_cell.length_c   1.000
_cell.angle_alpha   90.00
_cell.angle_beta   90.00
_cell.angle_gamma   90.00
#
_symmetry.space_group_name_H-M   'P 1'
#
loop_
_entity.id
_entity.type
_entity.pdbx_description
1 polymer ?
#
loop_
_entity_poly.entity_id
_entity_poly.type
_entity_poly.pdbx_seq_one_letter_code
_entity_poly.pdbx_strand_id
1 'polypeptide(L)'
;MASLACNNDDPTIDDESVGSNGPQSQGPSLPVRTDGNVALGREVYRNETFNNERFFTDALRLPAGLVAAGVTPRLLIALGVHIDVDLLPANIRTALSTQPASILDDPAMLTVFFNANAVMGMPAKDSNGDGILNVANGDKVGGTCALCHSITDASAFSTPTGGSIGRRQDGLASHNLNFGRLMAYGSNSRALYPLLQLALTANAGKTLGRAPTGLTENSSEAEVDAYLSNPQFYPVGMFDDTFDGNGDPMHNTPLFRQDLAAPFGSEGLLAKLENFSNLVYTGLLDPTNLTTPGGRAFLAKLGGAAGVEIADDYVKVLAATNVTGYPFVNAASSALAGMEDAPLGNRVDETKLLAMNAYLASLQAPAGTGGGDVRGRQLFRTAGCTSCHNVDQSRAVPTFIVPMKTIFPGDNPETLAQRAPPLNPVLNTVASIFEDKMAVVNASGRGDIRGTALPLLLDLARKPGFLHDNSVPTLEALFNPARGASAPHPFYFTSNADRTSMVLYMRSLSTGN
;
A
#
# COMPACT_ATOMS: atom_id res chain seq x y z
N MET A 1 -27.43 -5.54 50.12
CA MET A 1 -26.83 -6.60 50.95
C MET A 1 -27.03 -7.93 50.23
N ALA A 2 -25.95 -8.50 49.70
CA ALA A 2 -25.71 -9.95 49.57
C ALA A 2 -24.32 -10.10 48.95
N SER A 3 -23.41 -10.59 49.79
CA SER A 3 -22.03 -10.94 49.49
C SER A 3 -21.98 -12.26 48.71
N LEU A 4 -20.99 -12.42 47.84
CA LEU A 4 -20.34 -13.71 47.62
C LEU A 4 -18.86 -13.48 47.32
N ALA A 5 -18.05 -13.97 48.23
CA ALA A 5 -16.60 -13.96 48.23
C ALA A 5 -16.03 -15.10 47.39
N CYS A 6 -14.83 -14.89 46.85
CA CYS A 6 -13.91 -15.97 46.50
C CYS A 6 -12.52 -15.59 46.99
N ASN A 7 -11.93 -16.45 47.82
CA ASN A 7 -10.54 -16.37 48.23
C ASN A 7 -9.92 -17.77 48.19
N ASN A 8 -8.72 -17.84 47.58
CA ASN A 8 -7.54 -18.65 47.91
C ASN A 8 -6.93 -19.48 46.76
N ASP A 9 -5.85 -18.91 46.22
CA ASP A 9 -4.47 -19.42 46.15
C ASP A 9 -4.10 -20.73 45.41
N ASP A 10 -3.35 -20.55 44.31
CA ASP A 10 -2.23 -21.39 43.87
C ASP A 10 -1.03 -20.47 43.52
N PRO A 11 0.18 -20.64 44.11
CA PRO A 11 1.26 -19.68 43.97
C PRO A 11 2.30 -20.11 42.92
N THR A 12 2.25 -19.51 41.73
CA THR A 12 3.38 -19.46 40.81
C THR A 12 3.57 -18.05 40.27
N ILE A 13 4.40 -17.26 40.96
CA ILE A 13 5.13 -16.07 40.51
C ILE A 13 4.30 -15.06 39.70
N ASP A 14 3.46 -14.30 40.40
CA ASP A 14 3.03 -12.98 39.96
C ASP A 14 4.00 -11.91 40.51
N ASP A 15 4.73 -11.26 39.60
CA ASP A 15 4.93 -9.81 39.72
C ASP A 15 4.91 -9.15 38.31
N GLU A 16 3.85 -9.50 37.55
CA GLU A 16 3.45 -8.92 36.24
C GLU A 16 2.11 -8.14 36.34
N SER A 17 1.66 -7.79 37.55
CA SER A 17 0.24 -7.65 37.93
C SER A 17 -0.46 -6.30 37.70
N VAL A 18 0.14 -5.34 36.97
CA VAL A 18 -0.55 -4.07 36.64
C VAL A 18 -0.46 -3.82 35.13
N GLY A 19 -1.51 -4.12 34.36
CA GLY A 19 -1.61 -3.80 32.93
C GLY A 19 -2.29 -4.88 32.08
N SER A 20 -2.91 -4.50 30.95
CA SER A 20 -3.57 -5.44 30.04
C SER A 20 -2.60 -5.97 28.97
N ASN A 21 -2.82 -7.18 28.46
CA ASN A 21 -2.03 -7.79 27.38
C ASN A 21 -2.66 -7.61 25.98
N GLY A 22 -3.83 -6.98 25.90
CA GLY A 22 -4.54 -6.71 24.65
C GLY A 22 -5.95 -6.17 24.93
N PRO A 23 -6.72 -5.86 23.88
CA PRO A 23 -8.06 -5.31 24.06
C PRO A 23 -9.03 -6.37 24.57
N GLN A 24 -10.05 -5.90 25.31
CA GLN A 24 -11.12 -6.76 25.84
C GLN A 24 -11.95 -7.40 24.71
N SER A 25 -12.17 -6.66 23.62
CA SER A 25 -12.81 -7.15 22.40
C SER A 25 -11.77 -7.27 21.30
N GLN A 26 -11.79 -8.38 20.56
CA GLN A 26 -10.94 -8.57 19.38
C GLN A 26 -11.68 -8.19 18.07
N GLY A 27 -12.92 -7.68 18.18
CA GLY A 27 -13.78 -7.43 17.02
C GLY A 27 -14.44 -8.69 16.47
N PRO A 28 -15.19 -8.59 15.35
CA PRO A 28 -15.81 -9.74 14.71
C PRO A 28 -14.76 -10.69 14.11
N SER A 29 -15.02 -11.99 14.11
CA SER A 29 -14.17 -12.90 13.34
C SER A 29 -14.35 -12.63 11.85
N LEU A 30 -13.26 -12.24 11.17
CA LEU A 30 -13.25 -12.05 9.73
C LEU A 30 -12.59 -13.25 9.04
N PRO A 31 -13.04 -13.64 7.83
CA PRO A 31 -12.47 -14.78 7.13
C PRO A 31 -11.02 -14.55 6.75
N VAL A 32 -10.15 -15.50 7.12
CA VAL A 32 -8.77 -15.58 6.68
C VAL A 32 -8.59 -16.93 5.99
N ARG A 33 -8.10 -16.92 4.74
CA ARG A 33 -7.95 -18.11 3.90
C ARG A 33 -6.47 -18.37 3.63
N THR A 34 -6.02 -19.59 3.88
CA THR A 34 -4.61 -20.01 3.70
C THR A 34 -4.47 -21.35 2.97
N ASP A 35 -5.56 -21.84 2.38
CA ASP A 35 -5.69 -23.17 1.80
C ASP A 35 -5.28 -23.25 0.31
N GLY A 36 -4.77 -22.15 -0.26
CA GLY A 36 -4.22 -22.12 -1.61
C GLY A 36 -2.82 -22.74 -1.74
N ASN A 37 -2.36 -22.89 -2.98
CA ASN A 37 -1.02 -23.42 -3.26
C ASN A 37 0.06 -22.33 -3.09
N VAL A 38 0.91 -22.45 -2.07
CA VAL A 38 1.98 -21.49 -1.75
C VAL A 38 2.94 -21.24 -2.91
N ALA A 39 3.30 -22.27 -3.69
CA ALA A 39 4.24 -22.12 -4.81
C ALA A 39 3.62 -21.34 -5.97
N LEU A 40 2.34 -21.59 -6.28
CA LEU A 40 1.59 -20.77 -7.22
C LEU A 40 1.41 -19.34 -6.70
N GLY A 41 1.13 -19.17 -5.41
CA GLY A 41 0.98 -17.84 -4.81
C GLY A 41 2.24 -17.00 -4.92
N ARG A 42 3.42 -17.62 -4.78
CA ARG A 42 4.71 -16.95 -5.05
C ARG A 42 4.83 -16.50 -6.49
N GLU A 43 4.42 -17.33 -7.45
CA GLU A 43 4.44 -16.97 -8.86
C GLU A 43 3.49 -15.79 -9.13
N VAL A 44 2.29 -15.83 -8.55
CA VAL A 44 1.30 -14.76 -8.68
C VAL A 44 1.85 -13.44 -8.14
N TYR A 45 2.36 -13.47 -6.92
CA TYR A 45 2.93 -12.33 -6.23
C TYR A 45 4.11 -11.67 -6.99
N ARG A 46 4.99 -12.47 -7.61
CA ARG A 46 6.21 -11.98 -8.27
C ARG A 46 6.01 -11.59 -9.73
N ASN A 47 5.16 -12.35 -10.45
CA ASN A 47 5.20 -12.39 -11.91
C ASN A 47 3.81 -12.32 -12.56
N GLU A 48 2.71 -12.60 -11.86
CA GLU A 48 1.38 -12.53 -12.48
C GLU A 48 0.89 -11.09 -12.59
N THR A 49 0.65 -10.69 -13.82
CA THR A 49 0.19 -9.35 -14.20
C THR A 49 -1.29 -9.34 -14.54
N PHE A 50 -1.91 -10.52 -14.74
CA PHE A 50 -3.27 -10.66 -15.25
C PHE A 50 -3.49 -9.79 -16.49
N ASN A 51 -2.52 -9.70 -17.41
CA ASN A 51 -2.57 -8.85 -18.61
C ASN A 51 -2.44 -7.32 -18.37
N ASN A 52 -2.15 -6.87 -17.14
CA ASN A 52 -1.87 -5.45 -16.86
C ASN A 52 -0.57 -4.94 -17.49
N GLU A 53 0.28 -5.81 -18.06
CA GLU A 53 1.43 -5.42 -18.87
C GLU A 53 1.05 -4.54 -20.06
N ARG A 54 -0.19 -4.67 -20.55
CA ARG A 54 -0.75 -3.75 -21.54
C ARG A 54 -1.07 -2.38 -20.94
N PHE A 55 -1.53 -2.29 -19.69
CA PHE A 55 -1.69 -0.99 -19.03
C PHE A 55 -0.33 -0.30 -18.88
N PHE A 56 0.65 -0.96 -18.26
CA PHE A 56 1.97 -0.35 -18.00
C PHE A 56 2.75 -0.06 -19.30
N THR A 57 2.64 -0.90 -20.33
CA THR A 57 3.39 -0.74 -21.59
C THR A 57 2.64 0.07 -22.66
N ASP A 58 1.34 -0.14 -22.85
CA ASP A 58 0.60 0.49 -23.95
C ASP A 58 -0.11 1.77 -23.51
N ALA A 59 -0.72 1.75 -22.32
CA ALA A 59 -1.44 2.91 -21.80
C ALA A 59 -0.49 3.91 -21.15
N LEU A 60 0.23 3.52 -20.09
CA LEU A 60 1.18 4.38 -19.38
C LEU A 60 2.49 4.60 -20.16
N ARG A 61 2.86 3.65 -21.03
CA ARG A 61 4.08 3.69 -21.84
C ARG A 61 5.36 3.81 -21.02
N LEU A 62 5.37 3.14 -19.87
CA LEU A 62 6.47 3.23 -18.90
C LEU A 62 7.80 2.70 -19.44
N PRO A 63 7.92 1.50 -20.02
CA PRO A 63 9.20 1.00 -20.50
C PRO A 63 9.80 1.88 -21.61
N ALA A 64 8.98 2.29 -22.57
CA ALA A 64 9.40 3.18 -23.66
C ALA A 64 9.82 4.56 -23.13
N GLY A 65 9.09 5.10 -22.14
CA GLY A 65 9.42 6.36 -21.50
C GLY A 65 10.74 6.33 -20.71
N LEU A 66 10.99 5.25 -19.95
CA LEU A 66 12.28 5.02 -19.27
C LEU A 66 13.45 5.01 -20.25
N VAL A 67 13.30 4.30 -21.38
CA VAL A 67 14.32 4.25 -22.45
C VAL A 67 14.52 5.62 -23.09
N ALA A 68 13.43 6.32 -23.45
CA ALA A 68 13.48 7.64 -24.07
C ALA A 68 14.14 8.69 -23.16
N ALA A 69 13.92 8.60 -21.84
CA ALA A 69 14.55 9.45 -20.84
C ALA A 69 16.01 9.06 -20.51
N GLY A 70 16.53 7.97 -21.09
CA GLY A 70 17.88 7.49 -20.82
C GLY A 70 18.08 7.01 -19.38
N VAL A 71 17.05 6.44 -18.75
CA VAL A 71 17.13 5.94 -17.38
C VAL A 71 18.13 4.79 -17.31
N THR A 72 19.15 4.94 -16.47
CA THR A 72 20.13 3.89 -16.20
C THR A 72 19.63 2.96 -15.10
N PRO A 73 20.17 1.73 -14.98
CA PRO A 73 19.89 0.88 -13.83
C PRO A 73 20.17 1.56 -12.49
N ARG A 74 21.23 2.37 -12.38
CA ARG A 74 21.51 3.16 -11.16
C ARG A 74 20.37 4.10 -10.81
N LEU A 75 19.85 4.82 -11.81
CA LEU A 75 18.76 5.77 -11.59
C LEU A 75 17.47 5.03 -11.21
N LEU A 76 17.15 3.91 -11.86
CA LEU A 76 16.01 3.09 -11.49
C LEU A 76 16.10 2.61 -10.03
N ILE A 77 17.29 2.14 -9.61
CA ILE A 77 17.56 1.74 -8.22
C ILE A 77 17.41 2.93 -7.26
N ALA A 78 17.89 4.12 -7.64
CA ALA A 78 17.74 5.33 -6.84
C ALA A 78 16.28 5.77 -6.67
N LEU A 79 15.36 5.32 -7.54
CA LEU A 79 13.91 5.49 -7.37
C LEU A 79 13.29 4.46 -6.42
N GLY A 80 14.09 3.60 -5.77
CA GLY A 80 13.58 2.61 -4.81
C GLY A 80 13.19 1.26 -5.41
N VAL A 81 13.47 1.04 -6.70
CA VAL A 81 13.24 -0.25 -7.36
C VAL A 81 14.37 -1.21 -7.03
N HIS A 82 14.01 -2.47 -6.75
CA HIS A 82 14.96 -3.52 -6.41
C HIS A 82 15.23 -4.45 -7.59
N ILE A 83 16.47 -4.95 -7.67
CA ILE A 83 16.90 -5.87 -8.74
C ILE A 83 17.30 -7.21 -8.12
N ASP A 84 16.67 -8.27 -8.62
CA ASP A 84 16.96 -9.65 -8.23
C ASP A 84 18.26 -10.11 -8.89
N VAL A 85 19.32 -10.25 -8.10
CA VAL A 85 20.65 -10.61 -8.61
C VAL A 85 20.65 -12.01 -9.23
N ASP A 86 19.82 -12.93 -8.73
CA ASP A 86 19.85 -14.34 -9.15
C ASP A 86 19.29 -14.51 -10.58
N LEU A 87 18.44 -13.57 -11.02
CA LEU A 87 17.87 -13.55 -12.36
C LEU A 87 18.77 -12.88 -13.40
N LEU A 88 19.77 -12.10 -12.99
CA LEU A 88 20.69 -11.45 -13.93
C LEU A 88 21.60 -12.49 -14.64
N PRO A 89 21.90 -12.31 -15.95
CA PRO A 89 22.84 -13.18 -16.65
C PRO A 89 24.22 -13.24 -15.97
N ALA A 90 24.90 -14.38 -16.07
CA ALA A 90 26.16 -14.63 -15.36
C ALA A 90 27.24 -13.58 -15.67
N ASN A 91 27.38 -13.17 -16.94
CA ASN A 91 28.33 -12.13 -17.35
C ASN A 91 28.00 -10.76 -16.72
N ILE A 92 26.70 -10.43 -16.57
CA ILE A 92 26.25 -9.19 -15.93
C ILE A 92 26.54 -9.23 -14.43
N ARG A 93 26.32 -10.37 -13.76
CA ARG A 93 26.70 -10.52 -12.35
C ARG A 93 28.20 -10.34 -12.13
N THR A 94 29.04 -10.92 -13.00
CA THR A 94 30.50 -10.74 -12.93
C THR A 94 30.91 -9.29 -13.20
N ALA A 95 30.27 -8.62 -14.16
CA ALA A 95 30.52 -7.22 -14.45
C ALA A 95 30.08 -6.30 -13.30
N LEU A 96 28.98 -6.59 -12.61
CA LEU A 96 28.56 -5.84 -11.41
C LEU A 96 29.61 -5.87 -10.30
N SER A 97 30.34 -6.98 -10.13
CA SER A 97 31.37 -7.07 -9.09
C SER A 97 32.75 -6.51 -9.51
N THR A 98 33.01 -6.40 -10.82
CA THR A 98 34.35 -6.01 -11.33
C THR A 98 34.37 -4.63 -11.96
N GLN A 99 33.28 -4.22 -12.59
CA GLN A 99 33.12 -2.98 -13.35
C GLN A 99 31.69 -2.43 -13.19
N PRO A 100 31.20 -2.19 -11.96
CA PRO A 100 29.80 -1.83 -11.72
C PRO A 100 29.33 -0.63 -12.54
N ALA A 101 30.19 0.35 -12.81
CA ALA A 101 29.82 1.52 -13.61
C ALA A 101 29.43 1.16 -15.07
N SER A 102 30.08 0.19 -15.70
CA SER A 102 29.73 -0.22 -17.07
C SER A 102 28.36 -0.88 -17.16
N ILE A 103 27.84 -1.38 -16.03
CA ILE A 103 26.51 -1.96 -15.95
C ILE A 103 25.47 -0.95 -15.47
N LEU A 104 25.80 -0.20 -14.42
CA LEU A 104 24.83 0.63 -13.71
C LEU A 104 24.62 2.00 -14.35
N ASP A 105 25.60 2.50 -15.11
CA ASP A 105 25.58 3.83 -15.71
C ASP A 105 25.30 3.79 -17.23
N ASP A 106 25.10 2.60 -17.81
CA ASP A 106 24.68 2.42 -19.20
C ASP A 106 23.15 2.25 -19.29
N PRO A 107 22.41 3.17 -19.95
CA PRO A 107 20.97 3.03 -20.16
C PRO A 107 20.58 1.75 -20.92
N ALA A 108 21.43 1.22 -21.80
CA ALA A 108 21.12 0.00 -22.56
C ALA A 108 20.97 -1.23 -21.66
N MET A 109 21.62 -1.22 -20.48
CA MET A 109 21.53 -2.30 -19.50
C MET A 109 20.16 -2.40 -18.84
N LEU A 110 19.34 -1.36 -18.91
CA LEU A 110 17.99 -1.41 -18.37
C LEU A 110 17.12 -2.45 -19.10
N THR A 111 17.20 -2.48 -20.44
CA THR A 111 16.51 -3.50 -21.27
C THR A 111 16.98 -4.90 -20.93
N VAL A 112 18.28 -5.09 -20.67
CA VAL A 112 18.83 -6.40 -20.25
C VAL A 112 18.23 -6.84 -18.93
N PHE A 113 18.03 -5.92 -17.97
CA PHE A 113 17.44 -6.26 -16.67
C PHE A 113 15.96 -6.64 -16.80
N PHE A 114 15.20 -5.94 -17.66
CA PHE A 114 13.81 -6.31 -17.96
C PHE A 114 13.69 -7.65 -18.67
N ASN A 115 14.49 -7.89 -19.72
CA ASN A 115 14.47 -9.17 -20.44
C ASN A 115 14.90 -10.35 -19.56
N ALA A 116 15.68 -10.10 -18.51
CA ALA A 116 16.04 -11.10 -17.50
C ALA A 116 14.97 -11.29 -16.41
N ASN A 117 13.87 -10.51 -16.42
CA ASN A 117 12.90 -10.41 -15.32
C ASN A 117 13.53 -10.07 -13.96
N ALA A 118 14.68 -9.39 -13.97
CA ALA A 118 15.41 -9.05 -12.75
C ALA A 118 14.85 -7.80 -12.06
N VAL A 119 14.12 -6.93 -12.77
CA VAL A 119 13.45 -5.77 -12.18
C VAL A 119 12.25 -6.24 -11.35
N MET A 120 12.40 -6.20 -10.03
CA MET A 120 11.40 -6.78 -9.12
C MET A 120 10.07 -6.04 -9.22
N GLY A 121 8.99 -6.79 -9.39
CA GLY A 121 7.66 -6.21 -9.50
C GLY A 121 7.25 -5.78 -10.90
N MET A 122 8.20 -5.75 -11.83
CA MET A 122 7.96 -5.33 -13.21
C MET A 122 8.35 -6.44 -14.22
N PRO A 123 7.64 -7.58 -14.22
CA PRO A 123 7.96 -8.69 -15.10
C PRO A 123 7.67 -8.32 -16.56
N ALA A 124 8.59 -8.66 -17.45
CA ALA A 124 8.39 -8.74 -18.87
C ALA A 124 7.60 -10.01 -19.24
N LYS A 125 6.72 -9.87 -20.23
CA LYS A 125 5.87 -10.92 -20.78
C LYS A 125 6.14 -11.05 -22.27
N ASP A 126 6.45 -12.27 -22.67
CA ASP A 126 6.53 -12.70 -24.07
C ASP A 126 5.15 -12.52 -24.72
N SER A 127 4.95 -11.35 -25.31
CA SER A 127 3.65 -10.91 -25.83
C SER A 127 3.48 -11.26 -27.30
N ASN A 128 4.58 -11.60 -27.97
CA ASN A 128 4.59 -12.02 -29.37
C ASN A 128 4.62 -13.56 -29.53
N GLY A 129 4.90 -14.30 -28.46
CA GLY A 129 4.90 -15.76 -28.41
C GLY A 129 6.13 -16.42 -29.05
N ASP A 130 7.24 -15.69 -29.20
CA ASP A 130 8.47 -16.20 -29.82
C ASP A 130 9.39 -16.96 -28.85
N GLY A 131 9.05 -16.99 -27.56
CA GLY A 131 9.77 -17.66 -26.49
C GLY A 131 10.97 -16.87 -25.95
N ILE A 132 11.19 -15.63 -26.39
CA ILE A 132 12.35 -14.80 -26.04
C ILE A 132 11.88 -13.45 -25.52
N LEU A 133 12.19 -13.17 -24.24
CA LEU A 133 11.91 -11.85 -23.67
C LEU A 133 12.73 -10.75 -24.36
N ASN A 134 12.03 -9.85 -25.02
CA ASN A 134 12.59 -8.73 -25.75
C ASN A 134 11.67 -7.51 -25.73
N VAL A 135 11.76 -6.72 -24.65
CA VAL A 135 10.94 -5.51 -24.48
C VAL A 135 11.21 -4.43 -25.53
N ALA A 136 12.37 -4.48 -26.19
CA ALA A 136 12.69 -3.57 -27.30
C ALA A 136 11.98 -3.96 -28.61
N ASN A 137 11.54 -5.21 -28.76
CA ASN A 137 10.94 -5.75 -29.99
C ASN A 137 9.48 -6.22 -29.82
N GLY A 138 8.77 -5.69 -28.82
CA GLY A 138 7.31 -5.85 -28.71
C GLY A 138 6.81 -6.53 -27.45
N ASP A 139 7.69 -7.07 -26.61
CA ASP A 139 7.28 -7.58 -25.31
C ASP A 139 6.93 -6.47 -24.34
N LYS A 140 6.03 -6.81 -23.41
CA LYS A 140 5.41 -5.86 -22.52
C LYS A 140 5.84 -6.11 -21.09
N VAL A 141 5.94 -5.05 -20.33
CA VAL A 141 6.24 -5.07 -18.89
C VAL A 141 4.98 -4.68 -18.13
N GLY A 142 4.64 -5.45 -17.10
CA GLY A 142 3.52 -5.17 -16.19
C GLY A 142 3.95 -4.75 -14.80
N GLY A 143 2.99 -4.65 -13.90
CA GLY A 143 3.18 -4.36 -12.49
C GLY A 143 2.61 -5.49 -11.63
N THR A 144 3.28 -5.81 -10.53
CA THR A 144 2.83 -6.84 -9.57
C THR A 144 3.05 -6.37 -8.13
N CYS A 145 2.50 -7.12 -7.16
CA CYS A 145 2.68 -6.86 -5.73
C CYS A 145 4.15 -6.71 -5.34
N ALA A 146 5.05 -7.45 -6.00
CA ALA A 146 6.47 -7.42 -5.67
C ALA A 146 7.15 -6.05 -5.89
N LEU A 147 6.54 -5.12 -6.65
CA LEU A 147 7.09 -3.78 -6.85
C LEU A 147 7.12 -2.98 -5.55
N CYS A 148 6.02 -3.02 -4.79
CA CYS A 148 5.84 -2.27 -3.55
C CYS A 148 6.22 -3.09 -2.31
N HIS A 149 6.13 -4.41 -2.39
CA HIS A 149 6.18 -5.30 -1.21
C HIS A 149 7.37 -6.27 -1.19
N SER A 150 8.37 -6.08 -2.04
CA SER A 150 9.61 -6.86 -1.98
C SER A 150 10.84 -5.96 -2.00
N ILE A 151 11.88 -6.39 -1.31
CA ILE A 151 13.21 -5.76 -1.33
C ILE A 151 14.29 -6.80 -1.63
N THR A 152 15.56 -6.40 -1.60
CA THR A 152 16.68 -7.34 -1.62
C THR A 152 17.51 -7.21 -0.35
N ASP A 153 18.32 -8.24 -0.07
CA ASP A 153 19.34 -8.23 0.98
C ASP A 153 20.51 -7.25 0.70
N ALA A 154 20.45 -6.51 -0.41
CA ALA A 154 21.47 -5.56 -0.85
C ALA A 154 22.88 -6.15 -1.03
N SER A 155 22.99 -7.47 -1.21
CA SER A 155 24.29 -8.16 -1.22
C SER A 155 25.24 -7.76 -2.35
N ALA A 156 24.73 -7.15 -3.43
CA ALA A 156 25.51 -6.83 -4.62
C ALA A 156 25.70 -5.32 -4.83
N PHE A 157 24.67 -4.51 -4.59
CA PHE A 157 24.73 -3.06 -4.74
C PHE A 157 23.60 -2.39 -3.96
N SER A 158 23.85 -1.22 -3.38
CA SER A 158 22.82 -0.42 -2.69
C SER A 158 23.04 1.06 -2.94
N THR A 159 21.96 1.83 -2.93
CA THR A 159 22.03 3.30 -2.90
C THR A 159 21.62 3.82 -1.52
N PRO A 160 22.17 4.95 -1.05
CA PRO A 160 21.74 5.56 0.21
C PRO A 160 20.28 6.04 0.20
N THR A 161 19.73 6.28 -0.99
CA THR A 161 18.45 6.98 -1.17
C THR A 161 17.31 6.07 -1.63
N GLY A 162 17.55 4.77 -1.86
CA GLY A 162 16.62 3.96 -2.64
C GLY A 162 16.81 2.45 -2.50
N GLY A 163 16.58 1.75 -3.61
CA GLY A 163 16.57 0.30 -3.72
C GLY A 163 17.98 -0.29 -3.77
N SER A 164 18.04 -1.56 -4.17
CA SER A 164 19.27 -2.35 -4.13
C SER A 164 19.25 -3.55 -5.09
N ILE A 165 20.44 -4.04 -5.41
CA ILE A 165 20.66 -5.32 -6.09
C ILE A 165 21.10 -6.35 -5.04
N GLY A 166 20.43 -7.49 -5.02
CA GLY A 166 20.71 -8.57 -4.08
C GLY A 166 19.74 -9.73 -4.24
N ARG A 167 19.72 -10.63 -3.25
CA ARG A 167 18.73 -11.72 -3.21
C ARG A 167 17.40 -11.20 -2.69
N ARG A 168 16.34 -11.66 -3.35
CA ARG A 168 14.97 -11.22 -3.09
C ARG A 168 14.48 -11.59 -1.68
N GLN A 169 13.77 -10.65 -1.07
CA GLN A 169 13.04 -10.80 0.19
C GLN A 169 11.61 -10.30 0.00
N ASP A 170 10.65 -11.22 -0.04
CA ASP A 170 9.24 -10.91 -0.29
C ASP A 170 8.49 -10.56 1.00
N GLY A 171 7.40 -9.79 0.87
CA GLY A 171 6.53 -9.37 1.97
C GLY A 171 7.01 -8.12 2.72
N LEU A 172 8.24 -7.68 2.49
CA LEU A 172 8.82 -6.47 3.07
C LEU A 172 8.45 -5.23 2.24
N ALA A 173 7.85 -4.23 2.88
CA ALA A 173 7.56 -2.96 2.21
C ALA A 173 8.83 -2.28 1.68
N SER A 174 8.77 -1.83 0.43
CA SER A 174 9.75 -0.91 -0.15
C SER A 174 9.44 0.52 0.29
N HIS A 175 9.99 0.88 1.45
CA HIS A 175 9.79 2.18 2.08
C HIS A 175 10.42 3.35 1.32
N ASN A 176 11.30 3.08 0.37
CA ASN A 176 12.01 4.09 -0.42
C ASN A 176 11.56 4.12 -1.88
N LEU A 177 10.52 3.37 -2.26
CA LEU A 177 9.96 3.41 -3.62
C LEU A 177 9.36 4.79 -3.90
N ASN A 178 9.97 5.51 -4.84
CA ASN A 178 9.42 6.74 -5.39
C ASN A 178 8.47 6.39 -6.55
N PHE A 179 7.30 5.85 -6.18
CA PHE A 179 6.31 5.36 -7.14
C PHE A 179 5.84 6.47 -8.09
N GLY A 180 5.51 7.65 -7.55
CA GLY A 180 5.08 8.80 -8.35
C GLY A 180 6.10 9.16 -9.42
N ARG A 181 7.36 9.40 -9.03
CA ARG A 181 8.43 9.71 -10.00
C ARG A 181 8.72 8.56 -10.97
N LEU A 182 8.62 7.30 -10.53
CA LEU A 182 8.74 6.15 -11.43
C LEU A 182 7.66 6.19 -12.52
N MET A 183 6.40 6.45 -12.14
CA MET A 183 5.30 6.55 -13.10
C MET A 183 5.41 7.77 -14.02
N ALA A 184 5.95 8.89 -13.52
CA ALA A 184 6.23 10.10 -14.31
C ALA A 184 7.29 9.91 -15.41
N TYR A 185 8.03 8.79 -15.42
CA TYR A 185 8.86 8.42 -16.57
C TYR A 185 8.06 7.83 -17.73
N GLY A 186 6.81 7.40 -17.51
CA GLY A 186 5.93 6.97 -18.58
C GLY A 186 5.60 8.15 -19.50
N SER A 187 5.61 7.92 -20.81
CA SER A 187 5.27 8.97 -21.79
C SER A 187 3.77 9.25 -21.90
N ASN A 188 2.97 8.67 -21.01
CA ASN A 188 1.54 8.91 -20.84
C ASN A 188 1.12 8.68 -19.37
N SER A 189 1.78 9.35 -18.42
CA SER A 189 1.42 9.39 -16.99
C SER A 189 -0.02 9.85 -16.75
N ARG A 190 -0.63 10.59 -17.69
CA ARG A 190 -2.08 10.88 -17.70
C ARG A 190 -2.97 9.63 -17.66
N ALA A 191 -2.47 8.47 -18.08
CA ALA A 191 -3.20 7.20 -17.97
C ALA A 191 -3.57 6.81 -16.53
N LEU A 192 -2.94 7.44 -15.53
CA LEU A 192 -3.23 7.24 -14.09
C LEU A 192 -4.33 8.16 -13.55
N TYR A 193 -5.00 8.96 -14.38
CA TYR A 193 -5.94 10.01 -13.98
C TYR A 193 -6.85 9.70 -12.77
N PRO A 194 -7.53 8.54 -12.65
CA PRO A 194 -8.40 8.25 -11.50
C PRO A 194 -7.66 8.15 -10.15
N LEU A 195 -6.36 7.89 -10.17
CA LEU A 195 -5.47 7.73 -9.01
C LEU A 195 -4.69 9.02 -8.68
N LEU A 196 -5.07 10.14 -9.28
CA LEU A 196 -4.44 11.43 -9.07
C LEU A 196 -5.31 12.33 -8.18
N GLN A 197 -4.72 13.40 -7.67
CA GLN A 197 -5.48 14.48 -7.05
C GLN A 197 -6.23 15.29 -8.11
N LEU A 198 -7.55 15.31 -8.08
CA LEU A 198 -8.40 15.89 -9.11
C LEU A 198 -9.13 17.15 -8.63
N ALA A 199 -9.41 18.04 -9.58
CA ALA A 199 -10.27 19.21 -9.42
C ALA A 199 -11.49 19.04 -10.33
N LEU A 200 -12.54 18.43 -9.77
CA LEU A 200 -13.75 18.05 -10.50
C LEU A 200 -14.78 19.19 -10.52
N THR A 201 -15.53 19.31 -11.62
CA THR A 201 -16.65 20.25 -11.78
C THR A 201 -17.76 19.96 -10.77
N ALA A 202 -18.05 18.69 -10.52
CA ALA A 202 -19.00 18.22 -9.51
C ALA A 202 -18.64 18.68 -8.10
N ASN A 203 -17.35 18.95 -7.86
CA ASN A 203 -16.82 19.48 -6.60
C ASN A 203 -16.58 20.99 -6.65
N ALA A 204 -17.07 21.68 -7.68
CA ALA A 204 -16.83 23.11 -7.93
C ALA A 204 -15.32 23.47 -7.95
N GLY A 205 -14.49 22.57 -8.49
CA GLY A 205 -13.03 22.72 -8.57
C GLY A 205 -12.28 22.55 -7.25
N LYS A 206 -12.98 22.21 -6.16
CA LYS A 206 -12.33 21.85 -4.89
C LYS A 206 -11.65 20.49 -5.01
N THR A 207 -10.54 20.36 -4.30
CA THR A 207 -9.71 19.15 -4.26
C THR A 207 -9.40 18.80 -2.80
N LEU A 208 -9.18 17.52 -2.56
CA LEU A 208 -8.64 16.97 -1.31
C LEU A 208 -7.20 16.51 -1.57
N GLY A 209 -6.40 16.26 -0.53
CA GLY A 209 -5.02 15.79 -0.71
C GLY A 209 -3.95 16.87 -0.54
N ARG A 210 -2.72 16.49 -0.88
CA ARG A 210 -1.51 17.24 -0.48
C ARG A 210 -1.16 18.42 -1.40
N ALA A 211 -1.59 18.39 -2.65
CA ALA A 211 -1.34 19.46 -3.59
C ALA A 211 -2.32 20.64 -3.35
N PRO A 212 -1.87 21.88 -3.58
CA PRO A 212 -2.74 23.06 -3.41
C PRO A 212 -3.87 23.13 -4.46
N THR A 213 -3.73 22.42 -5.57
CA THR A 213 -4.67 22.40 -6.70
C THR A 213 -4.76 20.99 -7.26
N GLY A 214 -5.96 20.58 -7.68
CA GLY A 214 -6.16 19.30 -8.37
C GLY A 214 -5.93 19.41 -9.87
N LEU A 215 -5.65 18.26 -10.49
CA LEU A 215 -5.53 18.07 -11.93
C LEU A 215 -6.93 17.93 -12.56
N THR A 216 -7.02 18.20 -13.86
CA THR A 216 -8.25 18.08 -14.65
C THR A 216 -8.04 17.11 -15.79
N GLU A 217 -9.11 16.70 -16.46
CA GLU A 217 -9.02 15.86 -17.66
C GLU A 217 -8.22 16.54 -18.79
N ASN A 218 -8.08 17.86 -18.74
CA ASN A 218 -7.33 18.68 -19.68
C ASN A 218 -5.88 18.95 -19.26
N SER A 219 -5.46 18.53 -18.06
CA SER A 219 -4.08 18.70 -17.60
C SER A 219 -3.10 18.02 -18.56
N SER A 220 -2.02 18.73 -18.88
CA SER A 220 -0.93 18.28 -19.75
C SER A 220 -0.09 17.20 -19.08
N GLU A 221 0.70 16.48 -19.89
CA GLU A 221 1.66 15.49 -19.39
C GLU A 221 2.62 16.10 -18.36
N ALA A 222 3.15 17.29 -18.66
CA ALA A 222 4.09 17.99 -17.78
C ALA A 222 3.48 18.37 -16.42
N GLU A 223 2.17 18.69 -16.37
CA GLU A 223 1.48 18.98 -15.11
C GLU A 223 1.29 17.70 -14.28
N VAL A 224 0.93 16.59 -14.92
CA VAL A 224 0.81 15.28 -14.24
C VAL A 224 2.17 14.80 -13.75
N ASP A 225 3.21 14.88 -14.59
CA ASP A 225 4.58 14.50 -14.22
C ASP A 225 5.12 15.35 -13.08
N ALA A 226 4.82 16.66 -13.07
CA ALA A 226 5.21 17.57 -12.01
C ALA A 226 4.49 17.24 -10.68
N TYR A 227 3.22 16.87 -10.73
CA TYR A 227 2.48 16.39 -9.55
C TYR A 227 3.12 15.11 -9.00
N LEU A 228 3.27 14.09 -9.85
CA LEU A 228 3.80 12.77 -9.49
C LEU A 228 5.26 12.83 -9.00
N SER A 229 6.06 13.75 -9.55
CA SER A 229 7.48 13.90 -9.18
C SER A 229 7.72 14.76 -7.94
N ASN A 230 6.70 15.44 -7.42
CA ASN A 230 6.85 16.30 -6.26
C ASN A 230 6.65 15.49 -4.95
N PRO A 231 7.69 15.27 -4.14
CA PRO A 231 7.59 14.47 -2.92
C PRO A 231 6.74 15.11 -1.81
N GLN A 232 6.33 16.38 -1.95
CA GLN A 232 5.34 16.99 -1.07
C GLN A 232 3.91 16.59 -1.44
N PHE A 233 3.65 16.31 -2.73
CA PHE A 233 2.34 15.94 -3.24
C PHE A 233 2.18 14.42 -3.33
N TYR A 234 3.22 13.73 -3.80
CA TYR A 234 3.30 12.27 -3.89
C TYR A 234 4.58 11.77 -3.21
N PRO A 235 4.57 11.55 -1.88
CA PRO A 235 5.79 11.27 -1.14
C PRO A 235 6.40 9.89 -1.44
N VAL A 236 7.70 9.78 -1.20
CA VAL A 236 8.46 8.53 -1.34
C VAL A 236 7.97 7.48 -0.34
N GLY A 237 7.90 6.22 -0.78
CA GLY A 237 7.46 5.09 0.03
C GLY A 237 5.94 5.01 0.16
N MET A 238 5.19 5.75 -0.65
CA MET A 238 3.74 5.83 -0.61
C MET A 238 3.12 5.53 -1.97
N PHE A 239 1.88 5.06 -1.94
CA PHE A 239 1.05 4.77 -3.09
C PHE A 239 -0.40 5.16 -2.78
N ASP A 240 -1.08 5.80 -3.73
CA ASP A 240 -2.52 6.04 -3.61
C ASP A 240 -3.27 4.77 -3.99
N ASP A 241 -3.80 4.09 -2.96
CA ASP A 241 -4.55 2.86 -3.09
C ASP A 241 -6.06 3.10 -3.27
N THR A 242 -6.43 4.30 -3.70
CA THR A 242 -7.79 4.70 -4.04
C THR A 242 -7.90 5.34 -5.42
N PHE A 243 -9.12 5.29 -5.97
CA PHE A 243 -9.47 5.85 -7.28
C PHE A 243 -10.61 6.88 -7.15
N ASP A 244 -10.58 7.64 -6.06
CA ASP A 244 -11.61 8.61 -5.69
C ASP A 244 -11.26 10.06 -6.09
N GLY A 245 -10.08 10.26 -6.68
CA GLY A 245 -9.61 11.56 -7.13
C GLY A 245 -9.06 12.47 -6.03
N ASN A 246 -8.77 11.94 -4.84
CA ASN A 246 -8.22 12.75 -3.74
C ASN A 246 -6.69 12.85 -3.77
N GLY A 247 -5.96 11.91 -4.37
CA GLY A 247 -4.50 11.97 -4.42
C GLY A 247 -3.87 11.95 -3.02
N ASP A 248 -4.30 10.98 -2.22
CA ASP A 248 -3.91 10.78 -0.83
C ASP A 248 -3.09 9.48 -0.70
N PRO A 249 -1.81 9.51 -1.12
CA PRO A 249 -0.97 8.33 -1.06
C PRO A 249 -0.70 7.91 0.38
N MET A 250 -0.74 6.60 0.60
CA MET A 250 -0.56 5.93 1.88
C MET A 250 0.77 5.19 1.89
N HIS A 251 1.40 5.10 3.06
CA HIS A 251 2.69 4.43 3.20
C HIS A 251 2.56 2.94 2.86
N ASN A 252 3.44 2.45 1.98
CA ASN A 252 3.48 1.05 1.56
C ASN A 252 3.56 0.11 2.77
N THR A 253 2.56 -0.74 2.95
CA THR A 253 2.51 -1.70 4.06
C THR A 253 3.24 -2.99 3.71
N PRO A 254 3.77 -3.74 4.69
CA PRO A 254 4.27 -5.08 4.44
C PRO A 254 3.12 -6.06 4.11
N LEU A 255 3.42 -7.09 3.33
CA LEU A 255 2.49 -8.18 2.99
C LEU A 255 2.91 -9.55 3.56
N PHE A 256 3.83 -9.58 4.53
CA PHE A 256 4.06 -10.79 5.33
C PHE A 256 2.92 -11.02 6.33
N ARG A 257 2.78 -12.25 6.82
CA ARG A 257 1.82 -12.65 7.88
C ARG A 257 0.41 -12.10 7.70
N GLN A 258 -0.11 -12.12 6.47
CA GLN A 258 -1.49 -11.68 6.21
C GLN A 258 -2.54 -12.63 6.83
N ASP A 259 -2.12 -13.74 7.44
CA ASP A 259 -2.94 -14.55 8.33
C ASP A 259 -3.31 -13.86 9.65
N LEU A 260 -2.57 -12.80 10.03
CA LEU A 260 -2.77 -12.06 11.27
C LEU A 260 -3.47 -10.71 11.07
N ALA A 261 -3.84 -10.35 9.84
CA ALA A 261 -4.36 -9.03 9.52
C ALA A 261 -5.73 -9.12 8.84
N ALA A 262 -6.70 -8.37 9.37
CA ALA A 262 -7.98 -8.05 8.74
C ALA A 262 -8.66 -6.93 9.55
N PRO A 263 -9.55 -6.11 8.96
CA PRO A 263 -9.83 -5.98 7.53
C PRO A 263 -8.66 -5.35 6.75
N PHE A 264 -8.76 -5.31 5.42
CA PHE A 264 -7.73 -4.87 4.49
C PHE A 264 -8.00 -3.44 3.98
N GLY A 265 -6.91 -2.73 3.65
CA GLY A 265 -6.89 -1.28 3.47
C GLY A 265 -6.73 -0.57 4.81
N SER A 266 -6.05 0.58 4.83
CA SER A 266 -5.87 1.37 6.07
C SER A 266 -7.22 1.83 6.64
N GLU A 267 -8.21 1.98 5.76
CA GLU A 267 -9.59 2.33 6.05
C GLU A 267 -10.50 1.12 6.36
N GLY A 268 -10.02 -0.11 6.17
CA GLY A 268 -10.76 -1.34 6.43
C GLY A 268 -11.96 -1.62 5.52
N LEU A 269 -11.88 -1.23 4.24
CA LEU A 269 -12.97 -1.39 3.27
C LEU A 269 -13.30 -2.87 3.01
N LEU A 270 -12.32 -3.77 3.01
CA LEU A 270 -12.51 -5.14 2.54
C LEU A 270 -12.25 -6.15 3.66
N ALA A 271 -13.17 -7.10 3.84
CA ALA A 271 -13.08 -8.10 4.90
C ALA A 271 -12.13 -9.24 4.55
N LYS A 272 -12.01 -9.57 3.26
CA LYS A 272 -11.23 -10.71 2.76
C LYS A 272 -10.04 -10.28 1.89
N LEU A 273 -8.92 -10.98 2.02
CA LEU A 273 -7.67 -10.65 1.33
C LEU A 273 -7.75 -10.86 -0.18
N GLU A 274 -8.44 -11.90 -0.64
CA GLU A 274 -8.62 -12.18 -2.05
C GLU A 274 -9.47 -11.10 -2.74
N ASN A 275 -10.41 -10.50 -2.01
CA ASN A 275 -11.24 -9.40 -2.50
C ASN A 275 -10.43 -8.10 -2.58
N PHE A 276 -9.59 -7.84 -1.57
CA PHE A 276 -8.63 -6.75 -1.60
C PHE A 276 -7.66 -6.88 -2.77
N SER A 277 -7.07 -8.06 -2.93
CA SER A 277 -6.17 -8.37 -4.03
C SER A 277 -6.85 -8.21 -5.40
N ASN A 278 -8.10 -8.67 -5.53
CA ASN A 278 -8.88 -8.46 -6.76
C ASN A 278 -9.07 -6.97 -7.05
N LEU A 279 -9.40 -6.16 -6.05
CA LEU A 279 -9.55 -4.71 -6.24
C LEU A 279 -8.23 -4.05 -6.66
N VAL A 280 -7.10 -4.47 -6.07
CA VAL A 280 -5.77 -3.99 -6.46
C VAL A 280 -5.48 -4.30 -7.93
N TYR A 281 -5.66 -5.55 -8.38
CA TYR A 281 -5.41 -5.92 -9.77
C TYR A 281 -6.36 -5.21 -10.75
N THR A 282 -7.65 -5.23 -10.46
CA THR A 282 -8.69 -4.72 -11.37
C THR A 282 -8.82 -3.20 -11.36
N GLY A 283 -8.45 -2.52 -10.27
CA GLY A 283 -8.65 -1.07 -10.13
C GLY A 283 -7.36 -0.26 -10.04
N LEU A 284 -6.37 -0.72 -9.29
CA LEU A 284 -5.16 0.06 -9.00
C LEU A 284 -4.02 -0.22 -9.99
N LEU A 285 -3.84 -1.48 -10.39
CA LEU A 285 -2.86 -1.87 -11.39
C LEU A 285 -3.39 -1.79 -12.84
N ASP A 286 -4.69 -1.62 -13.00
CA ASP A 286 -5.35 -1.29 -14.27
C ASP A 286 -6.62 -0.45 -14.05
N PRO A 287 -6.49 0.87 -13.85
CA PRO A 287 -7.64 1.74 -13.64
C PRO A 287 -8.62 1.77 -14.81
N THR A 288 -8.26 1.25 -16.00
CA THR A 288 -9.18 1.24 -17.16
C THR A 288 -10.46 0.46 -16.93
N ASN A 289 -10.50 -0.46 -15.97
CA ASN A 289 -11.74 -1.14 -15.57
C ASN A 289 -12.77 -0.20 -14.93
N LEU A 290 -12.37 0.97 -14.43
CA LEU A 290 -13.28 2.00 -13.93
C LEU A 290 -14.18 2.57 -15.02
N THR A 291 -13.82 2.39 -16.29
CA THR A 291 -14.62 2.81 -17.45
C THR A 291 -15.76 1.84 -17.78
N THR A 292 -15.73 0.62 -17.24
CA THR A 292 -16.75 -0.41 -17.48
C THR A 292 -18.07 -0.06 -16.77
N PRO A 293 -19.21 -0.68 -17.13
CA PRO A 293 -20.47 -0.44 -16.41
C PRO A 293 -20.37 -0.71 -14.89
N GLY A 294 -19.64 -1.77 -14.49
CA GLY A 294 -19.43 -2.10 -13.08
C GLY A 294 -18.53 -1.09 -12.36
N GLY A 295 -17.42 -0.70 -12.99
CA GLY A 295 -16.52 0.33 -12.46
C GLY A 295 -17.19 1.69 -12.30
N ARG A 296 -17.97 2.12 -13.31
CA ARG A 296 -18.78 3.34 -13.27
C ARG A 296 -19.82 3.30 -12.15
N ALA A 297 -20.52 2.18 -12.00
CA ALA A 297 -21.49 2.00 -10.92
C ALA A 297 -20.80 2.06 -9.54
N PHE A 298 -19.59 1.51 -9.41
CA PHE A 298 -18.82 1.55 -8.17
C PHE A 298 -18.38 2.98 -7.82
N LEU A 299 -17.82 3.72 -8.78
CA LEU A 299 -17.46 5.12 -8.59
C LEU A 299 -18.68 5.98 -8.24
N ALA A 300 -19.79 5.81 -8.96
CA ALA A 300 -21.03 6.52 -8.67
C ALA A 300 -21.58 6.20 -7.27
N LYS A 301 -21.47 4.95 -6.82
CA LYS A 301 -21.84 4.54 -5.46
C LYS A 301 -20.97 5.25 -4.41
N LEU A 302 -19.66 5.35 -4.64
CA LEU A 302 -18.72 5.96 -3.69
C LEU A 302 -18.80 7.49 -3.64
N GLY A 303 -18.79 8.14 -4.80
CA GLY A 303 -18.61 9.59 -4.96
C GLY A 303 -19.79 10.34 -5.60
N GLY A 304 -20.89 9.65 -5.93
CA GLY A 304 -22.06 10.28 -6.57
C GLY A 304 -21.69 10.92 -7.91
N ALA A 305 -22.04 12.20 -8.08
CA ALA A 305 -21.73 12.96 -9.29
C ALA A 305 -20.23 13.05 -9.58
N ALA A 306 -19.39 13.20 -8.54
CA ALA A 306 -17.93 13.23 -8.70
C ALA A 306 -17.40 11.90 -9.23
N GLY A 307 -17.91 10.77 -8.73
CA GLY A 307 -17.53 9.44 -9.23
C GLY A 307 -17.94 9.22 -10.70
N VAL A 308 -19.10 9.73 -11.11
CA VAL A 308 -19.53 9.70 -12.52
C VAL A 308 -18.58 10.54 -13.38
N GLU A 309 -18.26 11.75 -12.93
CA GLU A 309 -17.34 12.65 -13.65
C GLU A 309 -15.95 12.04 -13.81
N ILE A 310 -15.37 11.44 -12.75
CA ILE A 310 -14.06 10.76 -12.83
C ILE A 310 -14.05 9.72 -13.97
N ALA A 311 -15.10 8.89 -14.08
CA ALA A 311 -15.16 7.86 -15.10
C ALA A 311 -15.32 8.43 -16.52
N ASP A 312 -16.10 9.51 -16.67
CA ASP A 312 -16.29 10.19 -17.95
C ASP A 312 -15.03 10.91 -18.41
N ASP A 313 -14.40 11.63 -17.49
CA ASP A 313 -13.13 12.32 -17.72
C ASP A 313 -12.01 11.36 -18.03
N TYR A 314 -11.97 10.22 -17.35
CA TYR A 314 -10.96 9.22 -17.66
C TYR A 314 -11.10 8.66 -19.08
N VAL A 315 -12.33 8.42 -19.57
CA VAL A 315 -12.55 8.04 -20.97
C VAL A 315 -12.05 9.13 -21.93
N LYS A 316 -12.26 10.42 -21.62
CA LYS A 316 -11.71 11.53 -22.42
C LYS A 316 -10.19 11.53 -22.42
N VAL A 317 -9.55 11.30 -21.26
CA VAL A 317 -8.09 11.25 -21.13
C VAL A 317 -7.51 10.09 -21.94
N LEU A 318 -8.09 8.90 -21.83
CA LEU A 318 -7.66 7.73 -22.61
C LEU A 318 -7.81 7.99 -24.12
N ALA A 319 -8.91 8.60 -24.55
CA ALA A 319 -9.13 8.97 -25.94
C ALA A 319 -8.13 10.03 -26.43
N ALA A 320 -7.91 11.10 -25.66
CA ALA A 320 -6.98 12.19 -25.98
C ALA A 320 -5.53 11.71 -26.08
N THR A 321 -5.19 10.63 -25.38
CA THR A 321 -3.85 10.04 -25.35
C THR A 321 -3.72 8.81 -26.25
N ASN A 322 -4.74 8.49 -27.05
CA ASN A 322 -4.79 7.37 -28.00
C ASN A 322 -4.65 5.97 -27.35
N VAL A 323 -5.13 5.80 -26.12
CA VAL A 323 -5.21 4.48 -25.48
C VAL A 323 -6.43 3.74 -26.00
N THR A 324 -6.24 2.51 -26.46
CA THR A 324 -7.30 1.68 -27.07
C THR A 324 -7.21 0.22 -26.61
N GLY A 325 -8.29 -0.55 -26.81
CA GLY A 325 -8.33 -1.97 -26.49
C GLY A 325 -8.28 -2.27 -24.99
N TYR A 326 -8.84 -1.37 -24.18
CA TYR A 326 -9.03 -1.48 -22.73
C TYR A 326 -10.48 -1.94 -22.42
N PRO A 327 -10.76 -2.53 -21.23
CA PRO A 327 -9.83 -2.77 -20.14
C PRO A 327 -8.75 -3.82 -20.45
N PHE A 328 -7.62 -3.77 -19.74
CA PHE A 328 -6.47 -4.61 -20.04
C PHE A 328 -6.45 -5.89 -19.21
N VAL A 329 -6.77 -5.79 -17.92
CA VAL A 329 -6.72 -6.93 -17.01
C VAL A 329 -7.66 -8.04 -17.46
N ASN A 330 -7.11 -9.24 -17.56
CA ASN A 330 -7.86 -10.45 -17.85
C ASN A 330 -8.64 -10.88 -16.60
N ALA A 331 -9.91 -10.47 -16.57
CA ALA A 331 -10.85 -10.78 -15.51
C ALA A 331 -12.19 -11.24 -16.10
N ALA A 332 -12.85 -12.18 -15.43
CA ALA A 332 -14.20 -12.59 -15.76
C ALA A 332 -15.20 -11.56 -15.27
N SER A 333 -16.25 -11.30 -16.04
CA SER A 333 -17.39 -10.50 -15.55
C SER A 333 -18.05 -11.23 -14.38
N SER A 334 -18.46 -10.46 -13.37
CA SER A 334 -19.14 -10.96 -12.18
C SER A 334 -20.53 -10.33 -12.07
N ALA A 335 -21.53 -11.15 -11.74
CA ALA A 335 -22.87 -10.68 -11.41
C ALA A 335 -22.92 -9.93 -10.06
N LEU A 336 -21.82 -9.94 -9.29
CA LEU A 336 -21.70 -9.31 -7.98
C LEU A 336 -21.09 -7.90 -8.04
N ALA A 337 -21.31 -7.17 -9.14
CA ALA A 337 -20.82 -5.81 -9.29
C ALA A 337 -21.24 -4.91 -8.12
N GLY A 338 -20.29 -4.14 -7.56
CA GLY A 338 -20.52 -3.26 -6.41
C GLY A 338 -20.59 -3.96 -5.05
N MET A 339 -20.47 -5.30 -5.03
CA MET A 339 -20.28 -6.10 -3.81
C MET A 339 -18.79 -6.30 -3.53
N GLU A 340 -18.45 -6.69 -2.29
CA GLU A 340 -17.07 -6.90 -1.88
C GLU A 340 -16.29 -7.88 -2.78
N ASP A 341 -16.93 -8.96 -3.24
CA ASP A 341 -16.26 -9.99 -4.04
C ASP A 341 -15.88 -9.53 -5.46
N ALA A 342 -16.54 -8.49 -5.99
CA ALA A 342 -16.21 -7.91 -7.30
C ALA A 342 -16.61 -6.43 -7.34
N PRO A 343 -15.86 -5.55 -6.65
CA PRO A 343 -16.28 -4.16 -6.49
C PRO A 343 -16.53 -3.46 -7.84
N LEU A 344 -15.65 -3.70 -8.83
CA LEU A 344 -15.78 -3.16 -10.19
C LEU A 344 -16.58 -4.05 -11.16
N GLY A 345 -17.20 -5.14 -10.67
CA GLY A 345 -18.00 -6.05 -11.49
C GLY A 345 -17.20 -7.07 -12.30
N ASN A 346 -15.93 -7.25 -11.96
CA ASN A 346 -15.04 -8.22 -12.57
C ASN A 346 -14.15 -8.89 -11.51
N ARG A 347 -13.65 -10.08 -11.86
CA ARG A 347 -12.78 -10.85 -10.97
C ARG A 347 -11.68 -11.57 -11.73
N VAL A 348 -10.45 -11.43 -11.25
CA VAL A 348 -9.31 -12.22 -11.76
C VAL A 348 -9.40 -13.67 -11.26
N ASP A 349 -8.48 -14.53 -11.70
CA ASP A 349 -8.52 -15.97 -11.38
C ASP A 349 -8.55 -16.24 -9.86
N GLU A 350 -9.64 -16.86 -9.39
CA GLU A 350 -9.86 -17.19 -7.97
C GLU A 350 -8.77 -18.09 -7.39
N THR A 351 -8.33 -19.07 -8.18
CA THR A 351 -7.32 -20.03 -7.72
C THR A 351 -5.99 -19.30 -7.47
N LYS A 352 -5.64 -18.36 -8.34
CA LYS A 352 -4.45 -17.51 -8.16
C LYS A 352 -4.58 -16.57 -6.96
N LEU A 353 -5.75 -15.98 -6.73
CA LEU A 353 -6.00 -15.15 -5.53
C LEU A 353 -5.85 -15.95 -4.23
N LEU A 354 -6.47 -17.12 -4.13
CA LEU A 354 -6.37 -17.98 -2.96
C LEU A 354 -4.95 -18.54 -2.76
N ALA A 355 -4.26 -18.87 -3.86
CA ALA A 355 -2.85 -19.22 -3.82
C ALA A 355 -1.99 -18.08 -3.26
N MET A 356 -2.26 -16.84 -3.69
CA MET A 356 -1.57 -15.66 -3.17
C MET A 356 -1.82 -15.48 -1.67
N ASN A 357 -3.06 -15.65 -1.18
CA ASN A 357 -3.34 -15.59 0.25
C ASN A 357 -2.46 -16.58 1.06
N ALA A 358 -2.36 -17.83 0.60
CA ALA A 358 -1.53 -18.85 1.24
C ALA A 358 -0.04 -18.47 1.22
N TYR A 359 0.44 -17.87 0.13
CA TYR A 359 1.82 -17.38 0.06
C TYR A 359 2.07 -16.24 1.05
N LEU A 360 1.20 -15.22 1.08
CA LEU A 360 1.36 -14.06 1.97
C LEU A 360 1.27 -14.45 3.45
N ALA A 361 0.43 -15.43 3.79
CA ALA A 361 0.40 -16.03 5.14
C ALA A 361 1.70 -16.77 5.51
N SER A 362 2.37 -17.38 4.53
CA SER A 362 3.62 -18.12 4.77
C SER A 362 4.84 -17.22 4.98
N LEU A 363 4.79 -15.98 4.46
CA LEU A 363 5.89 -15.01 4.56
C LEU A 363 6.09 -14.59 6.02
N GLN A 364 7.33 -14.67 6.48
CA GLN A 364 7.71 -14.33 7.85
C GLN A 364 8.01 -12.83 7.96
N ALA A 365 7.60 -12.26 9.10
CA ALA A 365 8.05 -10.92 9.48
C ALA A 365 9.54 -10.94 9.84
N PRO A 366 10.29 -9.87 9.56
CA PRO A 366 11.67 -9.77 10.02
C PRO A 366 11.72 -9.69 11.55
N ALA A 367 12.84 -10.11 12.12
CA ALA A 367 13.05 -10.02 13.56
C ALA A 367 13.07 -8.55 14.02
N GLY A 368 12.56 -8.32 15.23
CA GLY A 368 12.72 -7.03 15.91
C GLY A 368 14.18 -6.72 16.21
N THR A 369 14.47 -5.45 16.49
CA THR A 369 15.81 -4.95 16.82
C THR A 369 15.85 -4.41 18.25
N GLY A 370 16.99 -4.61 18.93
CA GLY A 370 17.14 -4.32 20.36
C GLY A 370 16.42 -5.37 21.21
N GLY A 371 17.11 -6.00 22.16
CA GLY A 371 16.69 -7.24 22.84
C GLY A 371 15.50 -7.14 23.81
N GLY A 372 14.43 -6.42 23.46
CA GLY A 372 13.26 -6.17 24.31
C GLY A 372 13.56 -5.17 25.44
N ASP A 373 12.68 -4.20 25.65
CA ASP A 373 12.75 -3.31 26.81
C ASP A 373 11.59 -3.62 27.78
N VAL A 374 11.92 -4.17 28.95
CA VAL A 374 10.93 -4.57 29.97
C VAL A 374 10.10 -3.37 30.45
N ARG A 375 10.73 -2.20 30.61
CA ARG A 375 10.04 -0.97 31.01
C ARG A 375 9.12 -0.49 29.89
N GLY A 376 9.57 -0.53 28.63
CA GLY A 376 8.79 -0.20 27.45
C GLY A 376 7.58 -1.11 27.29
N ARG A 377 7.75 -2.43 27.48
CA ARG A 377 6.64 -3.39 27.52
C ARG A 377 5.64 -3.03 28.62
N GLN A 378 6.12 -2.71 29.81
CA GLN A 378 5.25 -2.34 30.93
C GLN A 378 4.50 -1.03 30.69
N LEU A 379 5.15 -0.03 30.09
CA LEU A 379 4.52 1.20 29.65
C LEU A 379 3.42 0.92 28.62
N PHE A 380 3.66 0.01 27.66
CA PHE A 380 2.67 -0.35 26.64
C PHE A 380 1.42 -0.98 27.27
N ARG A 381 1.60 -1.84 28.27
CA ARG A 381 0.50 -2.51 29.00
C ARG A 381 -0.33 -1.55 29.86
N THR A 382 0.21 -0.41 30.25
CA THR A 382 -0.39 0.50 31.24
C THR A 382 -0.80 1.87 30.70
N ALA A 383 -0.22 2.33 29.58
CA ALA A 383 -0.49 3.62 28.97
C ALA A 383 -1.71 3.64 28.03
N GLY A 384 -2.54 2.59 28.05
CA GLY A 384 -3.74 2.48 27.22
C GLY A 384 -3.50 1.96 25.80
N CYS A 385 -2.26 1.64 25.40
CA CYS A 385 -1.97 1.06 24.07
C CYS A 385 -2.72 -0.26 23.85
N THR A 386 -2.87 -1.05 24.91
CA THR A 386 -3.58 -2.33 24.89
C THR A 386 -5.10 -2.21 24.85
N SER A 387 -5.66 -1.01 24.76
CA SER A 387 -7.06 -0.82 24.36
C SER A 387 -7.31 -1.14 22.89
N CYS A 388 -6.25 -1.14 22.06
CA CYS A 388 -6.34 -1.41 20.63
C CYS A 388 -5.30 -2.42 20.14
N HIS A 389 -4.15 -2.56 20.81
CA HIS A 389 -3.06 -3.42 20.33
C HIS A 389 -2.81 -4.60 21.27
N ASN A 390 -2.56 -5.78 20.69
CA ASN A 390 -2.06 -6.92 21.46
C ASN A 390 -0.59 -6.69 21.85
N VAL A 391 -0.16 -7.22 22.99
CA VAL A 391 1.25 -7.30 23.39
C VAL A 391 1.96 -8.37 22.56
N ASP A 392 1.33 -9.54 22.45
CA ASP A 392 1.79 -10.68 21.65
C ASP A 392 1.46 -10.45 20.16
N GLN A 393 2.50 -10.27 19.35
CA GLN A 393 2.35 -10.01 17.91
C GLN A 393 2.18 -11.29 17.08
N SER A 394 2.20 -12.48 17.70
CA SER A 394 1.84 -13.73 17.02
C SER A 394 0.32 -13.90 16.87
N ARG A 395 -0.46 -13.08 17.60
CA ARG A 395 -1.93 -13.06 17.54
C ARG A 395 -2.41 -12.16 16.40
N ALA A 396 -3.58 -12.51 15.85
CA ALA A 396 -4.25 -11.65 14.88
C ALA A 396 -4.53 -10.27 15.50
N VAL A 397 -4.36 -9.22 14.69
CA VAL A 397 -4.76 -7.87 15.09
C VAL A 397 -6.27 -7.85 15.32
N PRO A 398 -6.77 -7.06 16.27
CA PRO A 398 -8.19 -6.86 16.44
C PRO A 398 -8.82 -6.32 15.15
N THR A 399 -9.99 -6.83 14.80
CA THR A 399 -10.63 -6.60 13.50
C THR A 399 -11.65 -5.47 13.50
N PHE A 400 -11.84 -4.81 14.65
CA PHE A 400 -12.72 -3.64 14.74
C PHE A 400 -12.06 -2.40 14.13
N ILE A 401 -12.87 -1.49 13.61
CA ILE A 401 -12.41 -0.19 13.15
C ILE A 401 -12.26 0.75 14.35
N VAL A 402 -11.08 1.35 14.51
CA VAL A 402 -10.87 2.39 15.52
C VAL A 402 -11.58 3.66 15.05
N PRO A 403 -12.55 4.23 15.81
CA PRO A 403 -13.27 5.43 15.37
C PRO A 403 -12.33 6.60 15.07
N MET A 404 -12.59 7.35 14.00
CA MET A 404 -11.70 8.46 13.59
C MET A 404 -11.46 9.46 14.73
N LYS A 405 -12.49 9.85 15.48
CA LYS A 405 -12.35 10.78 16.62
C LYS A 405 -11.51 10.22 17.77
N THR A 406 -11.43 8.90 17.91
CA THR A 406 -10.59 8.24 18.92
C THR A 406 -9.12 8.27 18.52
N ILE A 407 -8.83 7.94 17.26
CA ILE A 407 -7.45 7.90 16.77
C ILE A 407 -6.91 9.30 16.43
N PHE A 408 -7.78 10.22 16.03
CA PHE A 408 -7.47 11.62 15.74
C PHE A 408 -8.46 12.53 16.49
N PRO A 409 -8.17 12.89 17.76
CA PRO A 409 -9.05 13.76 18.54
C PRO A 409 -9.29 15.14 17.93
N GLY A 410 -8.38 15.61 17.07
CA GLY A 410 -8.51 16.82 16.27
C GLY A 410 -9.47 16.73 15.09
N ASP A 411 -9.99 15.53 14.74
CA ASP A 411 -10.94 15.34 13.63
C ASP A 411 -12.22 16.13 13.91
N ASN A 412 -12.40 17.25 13.19
CA ASN A 412 -13.58 18.10 13.26
C ASN A 412 -14.11 18.28 11.84
N PRO A 413 -14.61 17.20 11.22
CA PRO A 413 -14.80 17.18 9.79
C PRO A 413 -16.00 18.01 9.37
N GLU A 414 -15.87 18.67 8.24
CA GLU A 414 -16.98 19.23 7.48
C GLU A 414 -17.61 18.14 6.62
N THR A 415 -18.95 18.19 6.47
CA THR A 415 -19.63 17.32 5.52
C THR A 415 -19.59 17.92 4.13
N LEU A 416 -18.87 17.26 3.23
CA LEU A 416 -18.70 17.69 1.85
C LEU A 416 -19.84 17.19 0.96
N ALA A 417 -20.31 15.96 1.18
CA ALA A 417 -21.43 15.37 0.46
C ALA A 417 -22.19 14.33 1.29
N GLN A 418 -23.50 14.24 1.07
CA GLN A 418 -24.33 13.18 1.65
C GLN A 418 -24.31 11.94 0.77
N ARG A 419 -24.40 10.75 1.38
CA ARG A 419 -24.43 9.46 0.67
C ARG A 419 -25.55 8.57 1.20
N ALA A 420 -25.99 7.64 0.36
CA ALA A 420 -26.98 6.66 0.75
C ALA A 420 -26.38 5.66 1.74
N PRO A 421 -27.10 5.29 2.82
CA PRO A 421 -26.69 4.20 3.69
C PRO A 421 -26.39 2.92 2.90
N PRO A 422 -25.40 2.11 3.31
CA PRO A 422 -24.69 2.20 4.58
C PRO A 422 -23.48 3.15 4.58
N LEU A 423 -23.21 3.87 3.48
CA LEU A 423 -22.07 4.77 3.41
C LEU A 423 -22.25 5.97 4.35
N ASN A 424 -21.18 6.32 5.05
CA ASN A 424 -21.15 7.57 5.82
C ASN A 424 -21.10 8.77 4.86
N PRO A 425 -21.44 9.99 5.28
CA PRO A 425 -21.17 11.19 4.46
C PRO A 425 -19.69 11.29 4.07
N VAL A 426 -19.40 12.03 2.99
CA VAL A 426 -18.02 12.41 2.65
C VAL A 426 -17.60 13.50 3.63
N LEU A 427 -16.52 13.25 4.36
CA LEU A 427 -16.10 14.02 5.53
C LEU A 427 -14.61 14.38 5.43
N ASN A 428 -14.27 15.65 5.68
CA ASN A 428 -12.88 16.12 5.66
C ASN A 428 -12.59 17.11 6.79
N THR A 429 -11.46 16.97 7.50
CA THR A 429 -10.93 18.02 8.39
C THR A 429 -9.88 18.83 7.64
N VAL A 430 -10.30 19.96 7.05
CA VAL A 430 -9.50 20.83 6.15
C VAL A 430 -8.07 21.15 6.61
N ALA A 431 -7.79 21.16 7.91
CA ALA A 431 -6.47 21.45 8.47
C ALA A 431 -5.53 20.22 8.56
N SER A 432 -5.93 19.08 8.04
CA SER A 432 -5.26 17.78 8.17
C SER A 432 -5.31 17.02 6.85
N ILE A 433 -4.30 16.18 6.63
CA ILE A 433 -4.24 15.21 5.53
C ILE A 433 -4.34 13.76 6.04
N PHE A 434 -4.43 13.59 7.37
CA PHE A 434 -4.42 12.28 7.99
C PHE A 434 -5.66 11.48 7.58
N GLU A 435 -6.80 12.11 7.42
CA GLU A 435 -8.06 11.44 7.15
C GLU A 435 -8.56 11.58 5.70
N ASP A 436 -7.81 12.27 4.84
CA ASP A 436 -8.15 12.48 3.41
C ASP A 436 -8.48 11.14 2.74
N LYS A 437 -7.62 10.12 2.94
CA LYS A 437 -7.79 8.74 2.43
C LYS A 437 -9.11 8.10 2.82
N MET A 438 -9.68 8.52 3.94
CA MET A 438 -10.92 7.99 4.50
C MET A 438 -12.12 8.91 4.25
N ALA A 439 -11.96 10.00 3.49
CA ALA A 439 -13.03 10.94 3.18
C ALA A 439 -14.12 10.27 2.33
N VAL A 440 -13.71 9.56 1.28
CA VAL A 440 -14.63 8.85 0.37
C VAL A 440 -14.62 7.35 0.65
N VAL A 441 -13.46 6.71 0.63
CA VAL A 441 -13.34 5.26 0.76
C VAL A 441 -13.03 4.87 2.21
N ASN A 442 -13.95 4.14 2.85
CA ASN A 442 -13.76 3.66 4.22
C ASN A 442 -14.66 2.45 4.54
N ALA A 443 -14.51 1.88 5.75
CA ALA A 443 -15.24 0.70 6.21
C ALA A 443 -16.78 0.83 6.20
N SER A 444 -17.36 2.02 5.99
CA SER A 444 -18.81 2.15 5.75
C SER A 444 -19.28 1.45 4.48
N GLY A 445 -18.37 1.11 3.55
CA GLY A 445 -18.67 0.19 2.45
C GLY A 445 -19.17 -1.18 2.89
N ARG A 446 -18.80 -1.63 4.11
CA ARG A 446 -19.28 -2.85 4.77
C ARG A 446 -20.34 -2.57 5.86
N GLY A 447 -20.77 -1.32 5.99
CA GLY A 447 -21.68 -0.87 7.05
C GLY A 447 -21.03 -0.64 8.41
N ASP A 448 -19.71 -0.47 8.44
CA ASP A 448 -18.98 -0.08 9.65
C ASP A 448 -18.77 1.45 9.73
N ILE A 449 -18.11 1.92 10.78
CA ILE A 449 -17.84 3.34 11.03
C ILE A 449 -16.64 3.86 10.22
N ARG A 450 -16.54 5.19 10.05
CA ARG A 450 -15.33 5.85 9.54
C ARG A 450 -14.24 5.80 10.61
N GLY A 451 -13.06 5.34 10.23
CA GLY A 451 -11.94 5.16 11.14
C GLY A 451 -10.77 4.45 10.48
N THR A 452 -9.91 3.82 11.29
CA THR A 452 -8.72 3.10 10.81
C THR A 452 -8.75 1.64 11.22
N ALA A 453 -8.38 0.74 10.31
CA ALA A 453 -8.04 -0.63 10.63
C ALA A 453 -6.69 -0.69 11.38
N LEU A 454 -6.50 -1.70 12.21
CA LEU A 454 -5.29 -1.83 13.02
C LEU A 454 -4.14 -2.45 12.20
N PRO A 455 -2.95 -1.80 12.16
CA PRO A 455 -1.79 -2.37 11.49
C PRO A 455 -1.12 -3.45 12.35
N LEU A 456 -0.39 -4.35 11.71
CA LEU A 456 0.60 -5.18 12.39
C LEU A 456 1.68 -4.27 13.00
N LEU A 457 2.02 -4.46 14.27
CA LEU A 457 3.15 -3.77 14.92
C LEU A 457 4.46 -4.55 14.71
N LEU A 458 4.73 -4.91 13.45
CA LEU A 458 5.90 -5.67 13.03
C LEU A 458 6.74 -4.81 12.08
N ASP A 459 8.04 -5.07 12.05
CA ASP A 459 8.98 -4.41 11.12
C ASP A 459 9.07 -2.87 11.28
N LEU A 460 8.69 -2.37 12.46
CA LEU A 460 8.69 -0.94 12.79
C LEU A 460 10.10 -0.32 12.79
N ALA A 461 11.14 -1.15 12.92
CA ALA A 461 12.53 -0.70 12.91
C ALA A 461 13.00 -0.23 11.53
N ARG A 462 12.45 -0.77 10.43
CA ARG A 462 12.79 -0.34 9.05
C ARG A 462 11.95 0.83 8.56
N LYS A 463 10.81 1.10 9.20
CA LYS A 463 9.84 2.12 8.74
C LYS A 463 10.43 3.54 8.92
N PRO A 464 10.56 4.35 7.86
CA PRO A 464 11.18 5.68 7.91
C PRO A 464 10.24 6.80 8.40
N GLY A 465 8.93 6.54 8.43
CA GLY A 465 7.90 7.43 8.93
C GLY A 465 6.80 6.60 9.56
N PHE A 466 5.92 7.19 10.36
CA PHE A 466 4.89 6.52 11.13
C PHE A 466 3.53 7.14 10.85
N LEU A 467 2.50 6.37 11.22
CA LEU A 467 1.13 6.52 10.71
C LEU A 467 1.03 6.19 9.21
N HIS A 468 -0.18 6.10 8.70
CA HIS A 468 -0.39 5.74 7.29
C HIS A 468 -0.01 6.88 6.34
N ASP A 469 -0.07 8.13 6.80
CA ASP A 469 0.20 9.34 6.01
C ASP A 469 1.65 9.84 6.13
N ASN A 470 2.54 9.11 6.82
CA ASN A 470 3.91 9.53 7.12
C ASN A 470 4.03 10.88 7.86
N SER A 471 2.98 11.37 8.52
CA SER A 471 3.02 12.66 9.24
C SER A 471 3.95 12.66 10.45
N VAL A 472 4.42 11.49 10.90
CA VAL A 472 5.29 11.36 12.07
C VAL A 472 6.65 10.77 11.67
N PRO A 473 7.77 11.51 11.80
CA PRO A 473 9.05 11.06 11.23
C PRO A 473 9.77 9.98 12.04
N THR A 474 9.45 9.79 13.33
CA THR A 474 10.11 8.79 14.18
C THR A 474 9.18 8.25 15.25
N LEU A 475 9.46 7.05 15.79
CA LEU A 475 8.76 6.55 17.00
C LEU A 475 8.91 7.50 18.18
N GLU A 476 10.06 8.14 18.36
CA GLU A 476 10.26 9.13 19.42
C GLU A 476 9.28 10.31 19.26
N ALA A 477 9.14 10.83 18.05
CA ALA A 477 8.17 11.88 17.75
C ALA A 477 6.73 11.41 17.94
N LEU A 478 6.40 10.16 17.59
CA LEU A 478 5.07 9.57 17.80
C LEU A 478 4.63 9.66 19.26
N PHE A 479 5.55 9.39 20.18
CA PHE A 479 5.31 9.36 21.62
C PHE A 479 5.61 10.69 22.34
N ASN A 480 5.92 11.76 21.60
CA ASN A 480 6.28 13.06 22.17
C ASN A 480 5.06 13.98 22.32
N PRO A 481 4.77 14.48 23.54
CA PRO A 481 3.63 15.38 23.78
C PRO A 481 3.72 16.73 23.06
N ALA A 482 4.87 17.11 22.51
CA ALA A 482 5.02 18.31 21.70
C ALA A 482 4.14 18.32 20.43
N ARG A 483 3.65 17.16 19.98
CA ARG A 483 2.69 17.05 18.88
C ARG A 483 1.29 17.58 19.25
N GLY A 484 0.96 17.67 20.54
CA GLY A 484 -0.31 18.20 21.03
C GLY A 484 -1.44 17.17 21.08
N ALA A 485 -2.37 17.35 22.02
CA ALA A 485 -3.43 16.39 22.32
C ALA A 485 -4.46 16.20 21.18
N SER A 486 -4.52 17.12 20.22
CA SER A 486 -5.39 17.02 19.05
C SER A 486 -4.73 16.29 17.88
N ALA A 487 -3.44 15.97 17.92
CA ALA A 487 -2.76 15.31 16.81
C ALA A 487 -3.22 13.85 16.64
N PRO A 488 -3.05 13.26 15.45
CA PRO A 488 -3.29 11.84 15.25
C PRO A 488 -2.43 10.97 16.18
N HIS A 489 -3.05 9.95 16.75
CA HIS A 489 -2.49 8.98 17.69
C HIS A 489 -1.77 9.62 18.89
N PRO A 490 -2.46 10.40 19.75
CA PRO A 490 -1.81 11.22 20.78
C PRO A 490 -1.55 10.45 22.09
N PHE A 491 -0.86 9.32 21.99
CA PHE A 491 -0.41 8.53 23.14
C PHE A 491 1.04 8.90 23.47
N TYR A 492 1.24 9.64 24.57
CA TYR A 492 2.52 10.30 24.85
C TYR A 492 3.12 9.90 26.19
N PHE A 493 4.45 10.00 26.27
CA PHE A 493 5.20 9.93 27.53
C PHE A 493 5.96 11.22 27.74
N THR A 494 5.80 11.84 28.92
CA THR A 494 6.45 13.13 29.25
C THR A 494 7.95 12.96 29.51
N SER A 495 8.33 11.85 30.15
CA SER A 495 9.73 11.50 30.42
C SER A 495 10.46 11.02 29.16
N ASN A 496 11.66 11.56 28.93
CA ASN A 496 12.54 11.11 27.85
C ASN A 496 12.96 9.65 28.01
N ALA A 497 13.14 9.19 29.25
CA ALA A 497 13.49 7.80 29.53
C ALA A 497 12.34 6.86 29.17
N ASP A 498 11.09 7.25 29.46
CA ASP A 498 9.92 6.44 29.11
C ASP A 498 9.71 6.36 27.59
N ARG A 499 9.89 7.47 26.87
CA ARG A 499 9.85 7.45 25.39
C ARG A 499 10.96 6.57 24.83
N THR A 500 12.19 6.69 25.34
CA THR A 500 13.31 5.84 24.90
C THR A 500 13.01 4.35 25.11
N SER A 501 12.54 3.96 26.30
CA SER A 501 12.17 2.58 26.59
C SER A 501 11.00 2.10 25.72
N MET A 502 10.00 2.93 25.48
CA MET A 502 8.91 2.60 24.54
C MET A 502 9.44 2.39 23.12
N VAL A 503 10.29 3.27 22.61
CA VAL A 503 10.90 3.14 21.27
C VAL A 503 11.68 1.83 21.14
N LEU A 504 12.47 1.47 22.15
CA LEU A 504 13.21 0.20 22.18
C LEU A 504 12.26 -1.00 22.16
N TYR A 505 11.19 -0.96 22.97
CA TYR A 505 10.18 -2.02 22.97
C TYR A 505 9.49 -2.15 21.60
N MET A 506 9.00 -1.05 21.01
CA MET A 506 8.32 -1.08 19.71
C MET A 506 9.23 -1.58 18.59
N ARG A 507 10.53 -1.28 18.63
CA ARG A 507 11.51 -1.80 17.67
C ARG A 507 11.81 -3.28 17.84
N SER A 508 11.64 -3.81 19.05
CA SER A 508 11.90 -5.21 19.39
C SER A 508 10.75 -6.18 19.03
N LEU A 509 9.58 -5.64 18.69
CA LEU A 509 8.39 -6.43 18.41
C LEU A 509 8.62 -7.41 17.26
N SER A 510 8.25 -8.67 17.49
CA SER A 510 8.34 -9.77 16.53
C SER A 510 7.25 -10.80 16.81
N THR A 511 7.06 -11.76 15.90
CA THR A 511 6.08 -12.86 16.09
C THR A 511 6.61 -14.01 16.94
N GLY A 512 7.88 -13.97 17.37
CA GLY A 512 8.55 -15.05 18.10
C GLY A 512 9.04 -14.68 19.50
N ASN A 513 8.66 -13.52 20.04
CA ASN A 513 9.09 -13.02 21.35
C ASN A 513 7.96 -13.01 22.38
#